data_AF-A0A255T4E5-F1
#
_entry.id   AF-A0A255T4E5-F1
#
_cell.length_a   1.000
_cell.length_b   1.000
_cell.length_c   1.000
_cell.angle_alpha   90.00
_cell.angle_beta   90.00
_cell.angle_gamma   90.00
#
_symmetry.space_group_name_H-M   'P 1'
#
loop_
_entity.id
_entity.type
_entity.pdbx_description
1 polymer ?
#
loop_
_entity_poly.entity_id
_entity_poly.type
_entity_poly.pdbx_seq_one_letter_code
_entity_poly.pdbx_strand_id
1 'polypeptide(L)'
;MKNYNLGFISDADIYEHVESTMMQYRRSIDLKSFNKNLIDPIKLTFDSKIYGQDLQQTIESECLRQVDKTNNNCIGYFHQTIFKKGHGDRYIGSLFRVDEPVPDDSFQIYSHSIPNHNLCHLRHTECRRL
;
A
#
# COMPACT_ATOMS: atom_id res chain seq x y z
N MET A 1 -0.84 -25.15 -9.28
CA MET A 1 -1.19 -23.91 -8.54
C MET A 1 -2.64 -24.03 -8.10
N LYS A 2 -3.02 -23.44 -6.96
CA LYS A 2 -4.44 -23.32 -6.58
C LYS A 2 -5.08 -22.32 -7.56
N ASN A 3 -6.28 -22.64 -8.03
CA ASN A 3 -7.06 -21.72 -8.85
C ASN A 3 -7.91 -20.84 -7.93
N TYR A 4 -7.72 -19.53 -7.99
CA TYR A 4 -8.46 -18.58 -7.14
C TYR A 4 -9.82 -18.22 -7.73
N ASN A 5 -10.03 -18.44 -9.03
CA ASN A 5 -11.30 -18.24 -9.76
C ASN A 5 -11.94 -16.86 -9.49
N LEU A 6 -11.12 -15.80 -9.50
CA LEU A 6 -11.57 -14.45 -9.17
C LEU A 6 -12.34 -13.75 -10.30
N GLY A 7 -12.38 -14.33 -11.51
CA GLY A 7 -13.18 -13.84 -12.64
C GLY A 7 -12.67 -12.57 -13.32
N PHE A 8 -11.92 -11.71 -12.63
CA PHE A 8 -11.37 -10.47 -13.19
C PHE A 8 -9.87 -10.51 -13.47
N ILE A 9 -9.11 -11.45 -12.89
CA ILE A 9 -7.66 -11.56 -13.05
C ILE A 9 -7.27 -13.04 -13.07
N SER A 10 -6.27 -13.40 -13.89
CA SER A 10 -5.77 -14.77 -13.96
C SER A 10 -4.89 -15.11 -12.75
N ASP A 11 -4.83 -16.38 -12.37
CA ASP A 11 -3.97 -16.82 -11.26
C ASP A 11 -2.48 -16.56 -11.54
N ALA A 12 -2.08 -16.55 -12.82
CA ALA A 12 -0.73 -16.21 -13.25
C ALA A 12 -0.43 -14.72 -13.04
N ASP A 13 -1.37 -13.84 -13.39
CA ASP A 13 -1.22 -12.39 -13.19
C ASP A 13 -1.21 -12.03 -11.70
N ILE A 14 -2.02 -12.71 -10.87
CA ILE A 14 -1.96 -12.56 -9.41
C ILE A 14 -0.57 -12.94 -8.89
N TYR A 15 -0.05 -14.10 -9.32
CA TYR A 15 1.25 -14.59 -8.91
C TYR A 15 2.36 -13.59 -9.28
N GLU A 16 2.39 -13.14 -10.53
CA GLU A 16 3.38 -12.17 -11.01
C GLU A 16 3.26 -10.83 -10.27
N HIS A 17 2.04 -10.37 -9.97
CA HIS A 17 1.82 -9.13 -9.23
C HIS A 17 2.32 -9.22 -7.78
N VAL A 18 2.10 -10.37 -7.12
CA VAL A 18 2.62 -10.63 -5.78
C VAL A 18 4.15 -10.73 -5.81
N GLU A 19 4.71 -11.52 -6.73
CA GLU A 19 6.15 -11.72 -6.86
C GLU A 19 6.89 -10.40 -7.14
N SER A 20 6.42 -9.61 -8.10
CA SER A 20 6.99 -8.30 -8.43
C SER A 20 6.90 -7.30 -7.27
N THR A 21 5.85 -7.39 -6.44
CA THR A 21 5.72 -6.56 -5.23
C THR A 21 6.69 -7.00 -4.15
N MET A 22 6.83 -8.31 -3.92
CA MET A 22 7.80 -8.86 -2.96
C MET A 22 9.24 -8.50 -3.33
N MET A 23 9.58 -8.46 -4.62
CA MET A 23 10.92 -8.07 -5.07
C MET A 23 11.24 -6.59 -4.83
N GLN A 24 10.23 -5.74 -4.65
CA GLN A 24 10.42 -4.33 -4.32
C GLN A 24 10.61 -4.06 -2.83
N TYR A 25 10.33 -5.04 -1.97
CA TYR A 25 10.51 -4.88 -0.53
C TYR A 25 11.98 -4.64 -0.18
N ARG A 26 12.22 -3.56 0.56
CA ARG A 26 13.53 -3.27 1.13
C ARG A 26 13.70 -4.03 2.44
N ARG A 27 14.89 -4.60 2.61
CA ARG A 27 15.30 -5.30 3.84
C ARG A 27 16.37 -4.55 4.63
N SER A 28 17.01 -3.56 4.01
CA SER A 28 18.06 -2.76 4.60
C SER A 28 18.04 -1.35 3.99
N ILE A 29 18.73 -0.43 4.67
CA ILE A 29 18.93 0.94 4.22
C ILE A 29 20.43 1.22 4.23
N ASP A 30 20.94 1.81 3.16
CA ASP A 30 22.33 2.28 3.12
C ASP A 30 22.43 3.69 3.71
N LEU A 31 23.66 4.09 4.10
CA LEU A 31 23.90 5.38 4.74
C LEU A 31 23.49 6.56 3.83
N LYS A 32 23.61 6.39 2.50
CA LYS A 32 23.21 7.39 1.52
C LYS A 32 21.70 7.61 1.51
N SER A 33 20.91 6.53 1.51
CA SER A 33 19.46 6.57 1.54
C SER A 33 18.95 7.06 2.89
N PHE A 34 19.61 6.67 3.98
CA PHE A 34 19.33 7.14 5.32
C PHE A 34 19.51 8.67 5.42
N ASN A 35 20.66 9.19 4.97
CA ASN A 35 20.95 10.63 5.01
C ASN A 35 20.15 11.46 3.98
N LYS A 36 19.64 10.83 2.91
CA LYS A 36 18.78 11.51 1.93
C LYS A 36 17.43 11.91 2.56
N ASN A 37 16.91 11.09 3.46
CA ASN A 37 15.75 11.44 4.25
C ASN A 37 16.24 12.31 5.41
N LEU A 38 16.01 13.63 5.36
CA LEU A 38 16.47 14.54 6.41
C LEU A 38 15.98 14.05 7.79
N ILE A 39 16.93 13.71 8.65
CA ILE A 39 16.69 13.21 9.99
C ILE A 39 16.66 14.41 10.93
N ASP A 40 15.63 14.50 11.75
CA ASP A 40 15.53 15.53 12.77
C ASP A 40 16.30 15.08 14.04
N PRO A 41 17.46 15.68 14.36
CA PRO A 41 18.22 15.32 15.54
C PRO A 41 17.48 15.66 16.85
N ILE A 42 16.55 16.61 16.83
CA ILE A 42 15.70 16.92 17.98
C ILE A 42 14.78 15.73 18.23
N LYS A 43 14.07 15.23 17.21
CA LYS A 43 13.24 14.02 17.32
C LYS A 43 14.03 12.83 17.87
N LEU A 44 15.22 12.56 17.34
CA LEU A 44 16.07 11.47 17.84
C LEU A 44 16.40 11.62 19.32
N THR A 45 16.67 12.85 19.77
CA THR A 45 16.93 13.13 21.18
C THR A 45 15.71 12.81 22.04
N PHE A 46 14.52 13.22 21.60
CA PHE A 46 13.27 12.91 22.29
C PHE A 46 13.00 11.41 22.33
N ASP A 47 13.13 10.71 21.21
CA ASP A 47 12.91 9.26 21.14
C ASP A 47 13.87 8.50 22.07
N SER A 48 15.16 8.83 22.03
CA SER A 48 16.17 8.24 22.92
C SER A 48 15.78 8.39 24.39
N LYS A 49 15.33 9.59 24.79
CA LYS A 49 14.96 9.86 26.19
C LYS A 49 13.62 9.26 26.59
N ILE A 50 12.61 9.31 25.73
CA ILE A 50 11.25 8.81 26.01
C ILE A 50 11.26 7.28 26.06
N TYR A 51 11.93 6.62 25.12
CA TYR A 51 11.97 5.17 25.02
C TYR A 51 13.13 4.54 25.79
N GLY A 52 13.98 5.35 26.44
CA GLY A 52 15.13 4.86 27.19
C GLY A 52 16.18 4.15 26.32
N GLN A 53 16.24 4.52 25.04
CA GLN A 53 17.16 3.95 24.06
C GLN A 53 18.48 4.72 24.06
N ASP A 54 19.59 4.02 23.83
CA ASP A 54 20.83 4.70 23.48
C ASP A 54 20.79 5.27 22.04
N LEU A 55 21.80 6.04 21.67
CA LEU A 55 21.85 6.68 20.37
C LEU A 55 21.86 5.67 19.22
N GLN A 56 22.56 4.54 19.37
CA GLN A 56 22.67 3.51 18.35
C GLN A 56 21.30 2.85 18.12
N GLN A 57 20.63 2.44 19.20
CA GLN A 57 19.29 1.87 19.16
C GLN A 57 18.26 2.83 18.55
N THR A 58 18.39 4.13 18.85
CA THR A 58 17.50 5.15 18.28
C THR A 58 17.71 5.29 16.77
N ILE A 59 18.97 5.29 16.32
CA ILE A 59 19.31 5.32 14.89
C ILE A 59 18.81 4.06 14.18
N GLU A 60 19.02 2.88 14.76
CA GLU A 60 18.53 1.61 14.23
C GLU A 60 17.00 1.59 14.10
N SER A 61 16.30 2.10 15.12
CA SER A 61 14.84 2.23 15.11
C SER A 61 14.37 3.16 13.98
N GLU A 62 15.05 4.28 13.76
CA GLU A 62 14.71 5.21 12.67
C GLU A 62 15.02 4.60 11.29
N CYS A 63 16.10 3.83 11.15
CA CYS A 63 16.39 3.06 9.94
C CYS A 63 15.26 2.08 9.61
N LEU A 64 14.82 1.26 10.58
CA LEU A 64 13.73 0.30 10.41
C LEU A 64 12.43 1.02 10.02
N ARG A 65 12.11 2.14 10.70
CA ARG A 65 10.93 2.95 10.38
C ARG A 65 10.93 3.46 8.94
N GLN A 66 12.09 3.86 8.39
CA GLN A 66 12.19 4.30 7.00
C GLN A 66 12.03 3.14 6.01
N VAL A 67 12.57 1.96 6.32
CA VAL A 67 12.36 0.73 5.54
C VAL A 67 10.87 0.37 5.53
N ASP A 68 10.23 0.35 6.69
CA ASP A 68 8.80 0.04 6.81
C ASP A 68 7.93 1.03 6.05
N LYS A 69 8.24 2.33 6.13
CA LYS A 69 7.54 3.34 5.32
C LYS A 69 7.66 3.07 3.82
N THR A 70 8.84 2.64 3.36
CA THR A 70 9.05 2.31 1.94
C THR A 70 8.26 1.07 1.53
N ASN A 71 8.25 0.03 2.37
CA ASN A 71 7.50 -1.19 2.12
C ASN A 71 5.98 -0.95 2.14
N ASN A 72 5.48 -0.11 3.04
CA ASN A 72 4.08 0.29 3.09
C ASN A 72 3.65 1.03 1.81
N ASN A 73 4.54 1.84 1.22
CA ASN A 73 4.28 2.46 -0.08
C ASN A 73 4.17 1.40 -1.19
N CYS A 74 5.03 0.38 -1.20
CA CYS A 74 4.95 -0.73 -2.17
C CYS A 74 3.60 -1.45 -2.08
N ILE A 75 3.09 -1.71 -0.87
CA ILE A 75 1.75 -2.29 -0.68
C ILE A 75 0.63 -1.35 -1.14
N GLY A 76 0.77 -0.05 -0.91
CA GLY A 76 -0.15 0.94 -1.47
C GLY A 76 -0.25 0.84 -3.00
N TYR A 77 0.91 0.75 -3.68
CA TYR A 77 0.96 0.55 -5.13
C TYR A 77 0.36 -0.79 -5.55
N PHE A 78 0.62 -1.88 -4.82
CA PHE A 78 0.02 -3.19 -5.09
C PHE A 78 -1.51 -3.08 -5.15
N HIS A 79 -2.12 -2.47 -4.13
CA HIS A 79 -3.57 -2.31 -4.07
C HIS A 79 -4.14 -1.41 -5.17
N GLN A 80 -3.42 -0.37 -5.59
CA GLN A 80 -3.85 0.51 -6.67
C GLN A 80 -3.78 -0.14 -8.06
N THR A 81 -2.92 -1.14 -8.25
CA THR A 81 -2.56 -1.65 -9.59
C THR A 81 -3.02 -3.07 -9.88
N ILE A 82 -3.41 -3.85 -8.87
CA ILE A 82 -3.92 -5.21 -9.06
C ILE A 82 -5.11 -5.26 -10.03
N PHE A 83 -5.99 -4.26 -10.01
CA PHE A 83 -7.15 -4.19 -10.92
C PHE A 83 -6.79 -3.80 -12.36
N LYS A 84 -5.61 -3.18 -12.59
CA LYS A 84 -5.14 -2.85 -13.94
C LYS A 84 -4.77 -4.10 -14.74
N LYS A 85 -4.14 -5.10 -14.08
CA LYS A 85 -3.78 -6.38 -14.70
C LYS A 85 -5.01 -7.13 -15.24
N GLY A 86 -6.16 -6.98 -14.59
CA GLY A 86 -7.40 -7.66 -14.96
C GLY A 86 -8.30 -6.94 -15.96
N HIS A 87 -8.29 -5.61 -15.97
CA HIS A 87 -9.27 -4.81 -16.73
C HIS A 87 -8.67 -3.68 -17.60
N GLY A 88 -7.35 -3.59 -17.71
CA GLY A 88 -6.64 -2.60 -18.52
C GLY A 88 -6.61 -1.18 -17.91
N ASP A 89 -6.15 -0.20 -18.70
CA ASP A 89 -5.88 1.19 -18.28
C ASP A 89 -7.12 2.00 -17.84
N ARG A 90 -8.33 1.43 -17.90
CA ARG A 90 -9.56 2.06 -17.38
C ARG A 90 -9.56 2.26 -15.86
N TYR A 91 -8.55 1.73 -15.15
CA TYR A 91 -8.45 1.75 -13.68
C TYR A 91 -7.28 2.62 -13.17
N ILE A 92 -6.98 3.74 -13.84
CA ILE A 92 -5.96 4.69 -13.37
C ILE A 92 -6.61 5.95 -12.82
N GLY A 93 -6.54 6.13 -11.51
CA GLY A 93 -6.82 7.42 -10.87
C GLY A 93 -7.19 7.29 -9.41
N SER A 94 -6.49 8.02 -8.54
CA SER A 94 -7.02 8.38 -7.24
C SER A 94 -8.39 9.02 -7.43
N LEU A 95 -9.41 8.46 -6.78
CA LEU A 95 -10.84 8.79 -6.90
C LEU A 95 -11.57 8.06 -8.04
N PHE A 96 -11.98 6.82 -7.75
CA PHE A 96 -13.17 6.23 -8.37
C PHE A 96 -14.41 6.97 -7.85
N ARG A 97 -14.86 8.01 -8.57
CA ARG A 97 -16.30 8.32 -8.63
C ARG A 97 -16.83 7.67 -9.90
N VAL A 98 -17.39 6.49 -9.75
CA VAL A 98 -18.28 5.96 -10.77
C VAL A 98 -19.59 6.72 -10.58
N ASP A 99 -19.69 7.91 -11.20
CA ASP A 99 -20.99 8.58 -11.34
C ASP A 99 -21.83 7.90 -12.45
N GLU A 100 -21.34 6.80 -13.04
CA GLU A 100 -22.14 5.93 -13.91
C GLU A 100 -23.07 5.01 -13.08
N PRO A 101 -24.33 4.85 -13.49
CA PRO A 101 -25.26 3.94 -12.84
C PRO A 101 -24.74 2.51 -12.94
N VAL A 102 -24.30 1.96 -11.81
CA VAL A 102 -23.84 0.57 -11.71
C VAL A 102 -25.07 -0.33 -11.54
N PRO A 103 -25.18 -1.45 -12.28
CA PRO A 103 -26.30 -2.38 -12.11
C PRO A 103 -26.44 -2.86 -10.66
N ASP A 104 -27.68 -3.09 -10.22
CA ASP A 104 -27.95 -3.74 -8.93
C ASP A 104 -27.19 -5.08 -8.84
N ASP A 105 -26.71 -5.43 -7.65
CA ASP A 105 -25.82 -6.58 -7.34
C ASP A 105 -24.35 -6.48 -7.81
N SER A 106 -23.83 -5.26 -7.98
CA SER A 106 -22.42 -5.02 -8.32
C SER A 106 -21.56 -4.64 -7.11
N PHE A 107 -20.32 -5.14 -7.04
CA PHE A 107 -19.35 -4.72 -6.03
C PHE A 107 -18.72 -3.37 -6.40
N GLN A 108 -18.88 -2.37 -5.54
CA GLN A 108 -18.15 -1.11 -5.67
C GLN A 108 -16.90 -1.16 -4.78
N ILE A 109 -15.73 -1.17 -5.42
CA ILE A 109 -14.43 -1.12 -4.74
C ILE A 109 -13.97 0.33 -4.72
N TYR A 110 -13.96 0.93 -3.54
CA TYR A 110 -13.42 2.26 -3.30
C TYR A 110 -12.01 2.13 -2.73
N SER A 111 -11.00 2.46 -3.52
CA SER A 111 -9.66 2.72 -2.97
C SER A 111 -9.50 4.21 -2.72
N HIS A 112 -9.36 4.59 -1.45
CA HIS A 112 -8.94 5.94 -1.09
C HIS A 112 -7.46 5.87 -0.74
N SER A 113 -6.60 6.35 -1.63
CA SER A 113 -5.20 6.59 -1.29
C SER A 113 -5.08 7.97 -0.66
N ILE A 114 -5.30 8.03 0.65
CA ILE A 114 -4.89 9.18 1.46
C ILE A 114 -3.41 8.94 1.82
N PRO A 115 -2.53 9.95 1.79
CA PRO A 115 -1.16 9.77 2.27
C PRO A 115 -1.17 9.14 3.66
N ASN A 116 -0.56 7.96 3.82
CA ASN A 116 -0.48 7.16 5.06
C ASN A 116 -1.72 6.33 5.45
N HIS A 117 -2.74 6.16 4.60
CA HIS A 117 -3.85 5.24 4.83
C HIS A 117 -4.14 4.38 3.59
N ASN A 118 -3.81 3.09 3.66
CA ASN A 118 -4.22 2.09 2.67
C ASN A 118 -5.61 1.55 3.06
N LEU A 119 -6.69 2.29 2.79
CA LEU A 119 -8.06 1.78 2.96
C LEU A 119 -8.66 1.38 1.61
N CYS A 120 -8.91 0.08 1.47
CA CYS A 120 -9.80 -0.48 0.46
C CYS A 120 -11.15 -0.74 1.12
N HIS A 121 -12.20 -0.03 0.71
CA HIS A 121 -13.58 -0.32 1.13
C HIS A 121 -14.27 -1.10 0.01
N LEU A 122 -14.69 -2.33 0.31
CA LEU A 122 -15.71 -3.03 -0.47
C LEU A 122 -17.08 -2.67 0.09
N ARG A 123 -17.94 -2.03 -0.73
CA ARG A 123 -19.36 -1.91 -0.40
C ARG A 123 -20.15 -2.82 -1.34
N HIS A 124 -20.93 -3.72 -0.74
CA HIS A 124 -22.02 -4.43 -1.42
C HIS A 124 -23.19 -3.45 -1.53
N THR A 125 -23.67 -3.17 -2.73
CA THR A 125 -24.89 -2.37 -2.93
C THR A 125 -26.09 -3.24 -2.55
N GLU A 126 -26.53 -3.19 -1.30
CA GLU A 126 -27.88 -3.68 -0.99
C GLU A 126 -28.90 -2.71 -1.59
N CYS A 127 -29.71 -3.27 -2.49
CA CYS A 127 -30.84 -2.65 -3.15
C CYS A 127 -31.80 -2.01 -2.10
N ARG A 128 -31.67 -0.70 -1.85
CA ARG A 128 -32.78 0.06 -1.25
C ARG A 128 -33.78 0.38 -2.35
N ARG A 129 -34.74 -0.53 -2.54
CA ARG A 129 -36.04 -0.14 -3.08
C ARG A 129 -36.68 0.86 -2.12
N LEU A 130 -36.82 2.10 -2.56
CA LEU A 130 -37.89 3.00 -2.16
C LEU A 130 -38.57 3.50 -3.44
#